data_AF-A0A1B3B9S9-F1
#
_entry.id   AF-A0A1B3B9S9-F1
#
_cell.length_a   1.000
_cell.length_b   1.000
_cell.length_c   1.000
_cell.angle_alpha   90.00
_cell.angle_beta   90.00
_cell.angle_gamma   90.00
#
_symmetry.space_group_name_H-M   'P 1'
#
loop_
_entity.id
_entity.type
_entity.pdbx_description
1 polymer ?
#
loop_
_entity_poly.entity_id
_entity_poly.type
_entity_poly.pdbx_seq_one_letter_code
_entity_poly.pdbx_strand_id
1 'polypeptide(L)' 'MNPVKYILNAKLQRGWKIVLLSFILTAFIGLPLMFLASFFPSGFMQTGLGLVAIFLIVAGLISMIGGFFIVLYDLYKS' A
#
# COMPACT_ATOMS: atom_id res chain seq x y z
N MET A 1 25.83 -8.11 -15.75
CA MET A 1 25.21 -9.18 -14.95
C MET A 1 23.87 -9.54 -15.55
N ASN A 2 23.44 -10.81 -15.49
CA ASN A 2 22.21 -11.25 -16.15
C ASN A 2 20.99 -10.74 -15.33
N PRO A 3 20.11 -9.87 -15.87
CA PRO A 3 19.03 -9.21 -15.11
C PRO A 3 18.07 -10.21 -14.44
N VAL A 4 17.92 -11.39 -15.07
CA VAL A 4 17.13 -12.52 -14.54
C VAL A 4 17.71 -13.06 -13.22
N LYS A 5 19.04 -13.09 -13.06
CA LYS A 5 19.69 -13.53 -11.82
C LYS A 5 19.56 -12.51 -10.69
N TYR A 6 19.42 -11.22 -10.99
CA TYR A 6 19.18 -10.19 -9.97
C TYR A 6 17.75 -10.28 -9.42
N ILE A 7 16.77 -10.49 -10.31
CA ILE A 7 15.36 -10.70 -9.93
C ILE A 7 15.18 -11.98 -9.10
N LEU A 8 15.86 -13.08 -9.47
CA LEU A 8 15.75 -14.37 -8.77
C LEU A 8 16.51 -14.45 -7.44
N ASN A 9 17.63 -13.72 -7.28
CA ASN A 9 18.45 -13.77 -6.06
C ASN A 9 18.29 -12.55 -5.13
N ALA A 10 17.60 -11.49 -5.55
CA ALA A 10 17.37 -10.35 -4.67
C ALA A 10 16.35 -10.74 -3.60
N LYS A 11 16.82 -10.91 -2.34
CA LYS A 11 16.01 -10.72 -1.14
C LYS A 11 15.05 -9.56 -1.42
N LEU A 12 13.74 -9.81 -1.31
CA LEU A 12 12.63 -8.87 -1.54
C LEU A 12 13.11 -7.42 -1.41
N GLN A 13 13.37 -6.78 -2.56
CA GLN A 13 14.03 -5.47 -2.61
C GLN A 13 13.22 -4.50 -1.74
N ARG A 14 13.91 -3.54 -1.11
CA ARG A 14 13.29 -2.65 -0.11
C ARG A 14 12.02 -1.97 -0.64
N GLY A 15 12.02 -1.59 -1.93
CA GLY A 15 10.83 -1.04 -2.60
C GLY A 15 9.65 -2.02 -2.64
N TRP A 16 9.88 -3.29 -2.99
CA TRP A 16 8.82 -4.31 -3.02
C TRP A 16 8.22 -4.58 -1.65
N LYS A 17 9.01 -4.53 -0.57
CA LYS A 17 8.49 -4.64 0.80
C LYS A 17 7.54 -3.49 1.14
N ILE A 18 7.89 -2.27 0.76
CA ILE A 18 7.05 -1.09 0.97
C ILE A 18 5.75 -1.23 0.18
N VAL A 19 5.83 -1.60 -1.10
CA VAL A 19 4.65 -1.82 -1.95
C VAL A 19 3.73 -2.88 -1.33
N LEU A 20 4.28 -4.01 -0.88
CA LEU A 20 3.48 -5.10 -0.33
C LEU A 20 2.81 -4.72 1.00
N LEU A 21 3.54 -4.07 1.91
CA LEU A 21 2.99 -3.64 3.20
C LEU A 21 1.89 -2.59 3.01
N SER A 22 2.10 -1.65 2.10
CA SER A 22 1.15 -0.60 1.82
C SER A 22 -0.08 -1.12 1.09
N PHE A 23 0.08 -2.13 0.22
CA PHE A 23 -1.05 -2.88 -0.34
C PHE A 23 -1.87 -3.56 0.76
N ILE A 24 -1.21 -4.25 1.71
CA ILE A 24 -1.90 -4.94 2.79
C ILE A 24 -2.70 -3.94 3.65
N LEU A 25 -2.08 -2.80 3.98
CA LEU A 25 -2.74 -1.73 4.73
C LEU A 25 -3.99 -1.22 4.01
N THR A 26 -3.90 -0.91 2.72
CA THR A 26 -5.04 -0.40 1.94
C THR A 26 -6.11 -1.48 1.75
N ALA A 27 -5.72 -2.69 1.36
CA ALA A 27 -6.65 -3.74 0.95
C ALA A 27 -7.33 -4.46 2.11
N PHE A 28 -6.61 -4.71 3.21
CA PHE A 28 -7.12 -5.50 4.35
C PHE A 28 -7.50 -4.65 5.56
N ILE A 29 -7.12 -3.37 5.60
CA ILE A 29 -7.51 -2.48 6.68
C ILE A 29 -8.41 -1.38 6.12
N GLY A 30 -7.92 -0.58 5.18
CA GLY A 30 -8.67 0.55 4.60
C GLY A 30 -10.02 0.15 4.00
N LEU A 31 -10.03 -0.81 3.05
CA LEU A 31 -11.25 -1.25 2.38
C LEU A 31 -12.28 -1.88 3.33
N PRO A 32 -11.92 -2.81 4.24
CA PRO A 32 -12.87 -3.32 5.23
C PRO A 32 -13.41 -2.23 6.16
N LEU A 33 -12.59 -1.24 6.55
CA LEU A 33 -13.06 -0.13 7.38
C LEU A 33 -14.10 0.72 6.64
N MET A 34 -13.89 0.96 5.34
CA MET A 34 -14.83 1.68 4.48
C MET A 34 -16.13 0.91 4.31
N PHE A 35 -16.05 -0.42 4.17
CA PHE A 35 -17.21 -1.29 4.12
C PHE A 35 -17.97 -1.29 5.45
N LEU A 36 -17.27 -1.41 6.58
CA LEU A 36 -17.86 -1.36 7.92
C LEU A 36 -18.55 -0.03 8.19
N ALA A 37 -17.99 1.09 7.72
CA ALA A 37 -18.61 2.41 7.84
C ALA A 37 -20.00 2.48 7.17
N SER A 38 -20.26 1.67 6.13
CA SER A 38 -21.57 1.64 5.46
C SER A 38 -22.70 1.02 6.30
N PHE A 39 -22.37 0.23 7.32
CA PHE A 39 -23.35 -0.38 8.22
C PHE A 39 -23.75 0.53 9.39
N PHE A 40 -23.03 1.64 9.59
CA PHE A 40 -23.39 2.61 10.61
C PHE A 40 -24.45 3.59 10.09
N PRO A 41 -25.44 3.98 10.91
CA PRO A 41 -26.37 5.04 10.57
C PRO A 41 -25.63 6.34 10.23
N SER A 42 -26.22 7.14 9.36
CA SER A 42 -25.72 8.46 8.99
C SER A 42 -25.54 9.33 10.23
N GLY A 43 -24.28 9.70 10.51
CA GLY A 43 -23.92 10.43 11.71
C GLY A 43 -22.41 10.49 11.90
N PHE A 44 -21.99 11.08 13.02
CA PHE A 44 -20.58 11.36 13.31
C PHE A 44 -19.68 10.11 13.25
N MET A 45 -20.18 8.96 13.70
CA MET A 45 -19.44 7.68 13.68
C MET A 45 -19.21 7.15 12.26
N GLN A 46 -20.23 7.19 11.39
CA GLN A 46 -20.07 6.79 9.98
C GLN A 46 -19.05 7.70 9.27
N THR A 47 -19.17 9.02 9.45
CA THR A 47 -18.26 9.98 8.84
C THR A 47 -16.82 9.82 9.35
N GLY A 48 -16.64 9.64 10.66
CA GLY A 48 -15.33 9.42 11.26
C GLY A 48 -14.64 8.17 10.73
N LEU A 49 -15.34 7.03 10.70
CA LEU A 49 -14.80 5.79 10.15
C LEU A 49 -14.53 5.90 8.65
N GLY A 50 -15.42 6.56 7.89
CA GLY A 50 -15.21 6.82 6.46
C GLY A 50 -13.95 7.65 6.20
N LEU A 51 -13.72 8.72 6.97
CA LEU A 51 -12.53 9.55 6.84
C LEU A 51 -11.24 8.79 7.20
N VAL A 52 -11.26 7.99 8.27
CA VAL A 52 -10.13 7.14 8.66
C VAL A 52 -9.81 6.12 7.57
N ALA A 53 -10.85 5.49 7.01
CA ALA A 53 -10.69 4.53 5.92
C ALA A 53 -10.05 5.18 4.69
N ILE A 54 -10.56 6.35 4.27
CA ILE A 54 -10.02 7.12 3.14
C ILE A 54 -8.56 7.51 3.41
N PHE A 55 -8.24 7.98 4.61
CA PHE A 55 -6.88 8.33 4.97
C PHE A 55 -5.91 7.14 4.82
N LEU A 56 -6.30 5.96 5.33
CA LEU A 56 -5.49 4.75 5.21
C LEU A 56 -5.32 4.30 3.75
N ILE A 57 -6.39 4.39 2.95
CA ILE A 57 -6.34 4.04 1.52
C ILE A 57 -5.38 4.98 0.79
N VAL A 58 -5.52 6.30 0.97
CA VAL A 58 -4.68 7.31 0.32
C VAL A 58 -3.22 7.20 0.77
N ALA A 59 -2.96 7.04 2.07
CA ALA A 59 -1.62 6.87 2.60
C ALA A 59 -0.95 5.60 2.04
N GLY A 60 -1.68 4.49 1.96
CA GLY A 60 -1.17 3.26 1.36
C GLY A 60 -0.89 3.42 -0.14
N LEU A 61 -1.77 4.07 -0.91
CA LEU A 61 -1.53 4.35 -2.34
C LEU A 61 -0.28 5.21 -2.57
N ILE A 62 -0.12 6.31 -1.82
CA ILE A 62 1.07 7.17 -1.91
C ILE A 62 2.33 6.37 -1.56
N SER A 63 2.26 5.55 -0.50
CA SER A 63 3.38 4.71 -0.10
C SER A 63 3.72 3.63 -1.12
N MET A 64 2.73 3.03 -1.80
CA MET A 64 2.95 2.10 -2.91
C MET A 64 3.65 2.77 -4.08
N ILE A 65 3.23 3.98 -4.46
CA ILE A 65 3.90 4.77 -5.50
C ILE A 65 5.36 5.04 -5.12
N GLY A 66 5.61 5.49 -3.89
CA GLY A 66 6.97 5.71 -3.38
C GLY A 66 7.81 4.42 -3.35
N GLY A 67 7.23 3.31 -2.92
CA GLY A 67 7.87 1.99 -2.94
C GLY A 67 8.22 1.54 -4.35
N PHE A 68 7.34 1.79 -5.33
CA PHE A 68 7.59 1.48 -6.73
C PHE A 68 8.74 2.31 -7.31
N PHE A 69 8.83 3.61 -6.99
CA PHE A 69 9.99 4.42 -7.38
C PHE A 69 11.31 3.89 -6.82
N ILE A 70 11.31 3.37 -5.58
CA ILE A 70 12.49 2.75 -4.99
C ILE A 70 12.86 1.46 -5.73
N VAL A 71 11.87 0.62 -6.11
CA VAL A 71 12.11 -0.56 -6.95
C VAL A 71 12.76 -0.16 -8.28
N LEU A 72 12.22 0.85 -8.96
CA LEU A 72 12.77 1.33 -10.23
C LEU A 72 14.20 1.87 -10.07
N TYR A 73 14.47 2.63 -8.99
CA TYR A 73 15.81 3.13 -8.69
C TYR A 73 16.81 1.99 -8.45
N ASP A 74 16.42 0.99 -7.64
CA ASP A 74 17.26 -0.18 -7.34
C ASP A 74 17.54 -1.00 -8.61
N LEU A 75 16.56 -1.14 -9.51
CA LEU A 75 16.72 -1.82 -10.80
C LEU A 75 17.61 -1.04 -11.77
N TYR A 76 17.48 0.29 -11.83
CA TYR A 76 18.28 1.14 -12.73
C TYR A 76 19.76 1.21 -12.30
N LYS A 77 20.06 1.03 -11.02
CA LYS A 77 21.41 1.08 -10.47
C LYS A 77 22.16 -0.27 -10.55
N SER A 78 21.47 -1.36 -10.90
CA SER A 78 22.03 -2.73 -11.01
C SER A 78 22.49 -3.08 -12.41
#